data_AF-A0A8T0A7L1-F1
#
_entry.id   AF-A0A8T0A7L1-F1
#
_cell.length_a   1.000
_cell.length_b   1.000
_cell.length_c   1.000
_cell.angle_alpha   90.00
_cell.angle_beta   90.00
_cell.angle_gamma   90.00
#
_symmetry.space_group_name_H-M   'P 1'
#
loop_
_entity.id
_entity.type
_entity.pdbx_description
1 polymer ?
#
loop_
_entity_poly.entity_id
_entity_poly.type
_entity_poly.pdbx_seq_one_letter_code
_entity_poly.pdbx_strand_id
1 'polypeptide(L)'
;MPELYKFLMEHWALYHNLEYDSGENKNPRLIFYNEKDEEVKIVPVKKMKADEICELLDSLGFYKKSQKGEDIPEEFKNFPLHAQRDEL
;
A
#
# COMPACT_ATOMS: atom_id res chain seq x y z
N MET A 1 15.42 11.82 0.18
CA MET A 1 15.05 10.64 -0.66
C MET A 1 13.98 11.09 -1.63
N PRO A 2 14.36 11.60 -2.81
CA PRO A 2 13.42 12.25 -3.73
C PRO A 2 12.35 11.29 -4.25
N GLU A 3 12.71 10.04 -4.56
CA GLU A 3 11.78 9.03 -5.06
C GLU A 3 10.68 8.66 -4.05
N LEU A 4 11.05 8.41 -2.80
CA LEU A 4 10.07 8.16 -1.74
C LEU A 4 9.14 9.35 -1.54
N TYR A 5 9.68 10.58 -1.58
CA TYR A 5 8.87 11.77 -1.44
C TYR A 5 7.90 11.94 -2.62
N LYS A 6 8.36 11.67 -3.85
CA LYS A 6 7.52 11.65 -5.04
C LYS A 6 6.37 10.65 -4.89
N PHE A 7 6.66 9.43 -4.44
CA PHE A 7 5.63 8.43 -4.15
C PHE A 7 4.61 8.95 -3.12
N LEU A 8 5.07 9.53 -2.01
CA LEU A 8 4.19 10.06 -0.96
C LEU A 8 3.29 11.20 -1.46
N MET A 9 3.81 12.08 -2.31
CA MET A 9 3.04 13.21 -2.85
C MET A 9 2.05 12.79 -3.95
N GLU A 10 2.45 11.88 -4.83
CA GLU A 10 1.73 11.60 -6.07
C GLU A 10 0.89 10.31 -6.03
N HIS A 11 1.27 9.33 -5.22
CA HIS A 11 0.73 7.97 -5.33
C HIS A 11 0.17 7.41 -4.03
N TRP A 12 0.74 7.76 -2.87
CA TRP A 12 0.32 7.20 -1.58
C TRP A 12 -1.20 7.30 -1.36
N ALA A 13 -1.79 8.47 -1.58
CA ALA A 13 -3.22 8.71 -1.38
C ALA A 13 -4.14 8.00 -2.40
N LEU A 14 -3.57 7.34 -3.42
CA LEU A 14 -4.33 6.57 -4.40
C LEU A 14 -4.48 5.10 -4.00
N TYR A 15 -3.58 4.56 -3.17
CA TYR A 15 -3.67 3.17 -2.74
C TYR A 15 -4.64 3.02 -1.56
N HIS A 16 -5.57 2.07 -1.69
CA HIS A 16 -6.41 1.64 -0.57
C HIS A 16 -5.58 0.86 0.45
N ASN A 17 -5.95 0.93 1.73
CA ASN A 17 -5.27 0.23 2.82
C ASN A 17 -3.76 0.50 2.93
N LEU A 18 -3.32 1.72 2.59
CA LEU A 18 -1.95 2.17 2.74
C LEU A 18 -1.86 3.39 3.65
N GLU A 19 -1.22 3.24 4.81
CA GLU A 19 -0.99 4.32 5.76
C GLU A 19 0.47 4.81 5.72
N TYR A 20 0.65 6.12 5.92
CA TYR A 20 1.96 6.72 6.10
C TYR A 20 2.15 7.14 7.56
N ASP A 21 3.12 6.53 8.23
CA ASP A 21 3.60 6.94 9.54
C ASP A 21 4.92 7.73 9.40
N SER A 22 4.91 8.98 9.87
CA SER A 22 6.04 9.90 9.84
C SER A 22 6.99 9.76 11.03
N GLY A 23 7.13 8.55 11.59
CA GLY A 23 8.05 8.30 12.70
C GLY A 23 9.48 8.80 12.44
N GLU A 24 10.23 9.09 13.51
CA GLU A 24 11.61 9.62 13.46
C GLU A 24 12.65 8.63 12.85
N ASN A 25 12.18 7.55 12.22
CA ASN A 25 13.03 6.48 11.73
C ASN A 25 13.77 6.87 10.45
N LYS A 26 15.11 6.82 10.50
CA LYS A 26 15.98 7.14 9.35
C LYS A 26 15.96 6.09 8.23
N ASN A 27 15.20 5.00 8.40
CA ASN A 27 15.11 3.88 7.47
C ASN A 27 13.64 3.60 7.09
N PRO A 28 13.14 4.20 6.01
CA PRO A 28 11.78 4.00 5.55
C PRO A 28 11.59 2.58 5.03
N ARG A 29 10.43 2.01 5.36
CA ARG A 29 10.05 0.63 5.04
C ARG A 29 8.55 0.56 4.84
N LEU A 30 8.11 -0.35 3.97
CA LEU A 30 6.74 -0.82 3.94
C LEU A 30 6.61 -1.99 4.90
N ILE A 31 5.56 -1.97 5.72
CA ILE A 31 5.22 -3.06 6.63
C ILE A 31 3.85 -3.53 6.20
N PHE A 32 3.73 -4.83 5.93
CA PHE A 32 2.49 -5.47 5.53
C PHE A 32 1.95 -6.24 6.71
N TYR A 33 0.67 -6.03 7.00
CA TYR A 33 -0.06 -6.68 8.06
C TYR A 33 -1.04 -7.69 7.48
N ASN A 34 -1.31 -8.77 8.20
CA ASN A 34 -2.42 -9.68 7.88
C ASN A 34 -3.75 -9.16 8.47
N GLU A 35 -4.82 -9.93 8.30
CA GLU A 35 -6.15 -9.64 8.83
C GLU A 35 -6.23 -9.57 10.37
N LYS A 36 -5.18 -10.02 11.08
CA LYS A 36 -5.07 -9.99 12.55
C LYS A 36 -4.14 -8.88 13.04
N ASP A 37 -3.79 -7.93 12.16
CA ASP A 37 -2.83 -6.86 12.42
C ASP A 37 -1.41 -7.37 12.80
N GLU A 38 -1.04 -8.58 12.35
CA GLU A 38 0.30 -9.12 12.55
C GLU A 38 1.21 -8.78 11.37
N GLU A 39 2.44 -8.33 11.65
CA GLU A 39 3.45 -8.03 10.64
C GLU A 39 3.88 -9.31 9.90
N VAL A 40 3.54 -9.41 8.62
CA VAL A 40 3.89 -10.57 7.78
C VAL A 40 5.08 -10.32 6.88
N LYS A 41 5.36 -9.06 6.52
CA LYS A 41 6.45 -8.71 5.61
C LYS A 41 6.93 -7.28 5.83
N ILE A 42 8.23 -7.09 5.77
CA ILE A 42 8.87 -5.77 5.84
C ILE A 42 9.77 -5.59 4.60
N VAL A 43 9.58 -4.49 3.86
CA VAL A 43 10.36 -4.18 2.66
C VAL A 43 11.03 -2.81 2.82
N PRO A 44 12.37 -2.72 2.81
CA PRO A 44 13.07 -1.44 2.88
C PRO A 44 12.95 -0.69 1.55
N VAL A 45 12.36 0.51 1.58
CA VAL A 45 12.10 1.32 0.36
C VAL A 45 13.13 2.42 0.12
N LYS A 46 14.14 2.54 0.99
CA LYS A 46 15.17 3.59 0.96
C LYS A 46 15.89 3.75 -0.39
N LYS A 47 16.05 2.66 -1.15
CA LYS A 47 16.72 2.62 -2.46
C LYS A 47 15.76 2.37 -3.63
N MET A 48 14.46 2.23 -3.37
CA MET A 48 13.46 1.99 -4.41
C MET A 48 13.05 3.30 -5.09
N LYS A 49 12.67 3.21 -6.37
CA LYS A 49 12.05 4.31 -7.11
C LYS A 49 10.55 4.38 -6.79
N ALA A 50 9.91 5.51 -7.09
CA ALA A 50 8.46 5.64 -6.90
C ALA A 50 7.69 4.57 -7.70
N ASP A 51 8.10 4.30 -8.94
CA ASP A 51 7.47 3.31 -9.82
C ASP A 51 7.64 1.88 -9.28
N GLU A 52 8.83 1.54 -8.75
CA GLU A 52 9.10 0.22 -8.14
C GLU A 52 8.23 -0.03 -6.90
N ILE A 53 7.96 1.02 -6.12
CA ILE A 53 7.04 0.93 -4.97
C ILE A 53 5.61 0.68 -5.47
N CYS A 54 5.18 1.37 -6.52
CA CYS A 54 3.87 1.15 -7.13
C CYS A 54 3.74 -0.28 -7.67
N GLU A 55 4.70 -0.75 -8.46
CA GLU A 55 4.71 -2.10 -9.02
C GLU A 55 4.67 -3.19 -7.93
N LEU A 56 5.37 -2.97 -6.81
CA LEU A 56 5.30 -3.87 -5.66
C LEU A 56 3.89 -3.93 -5.07
N LEU A 57 3.23 -2.79 -4.88
CA LEU A 57 1.88 -2.72 -4.32
C LEU A 57 0.86 -3.37 -5.28
N ASP A 58 0.97 -3.06 -6.57
CA ASP A 58 0.13 -3.64 -7.63
C ASP A 58 0.29 -5.17 -7.68
N SER A 59 1.53 -5.66 -7.61
CA SER A 59 1.83 -7.11 -7.59
C SER A 59 1.32 -7.81 -6.34
N LEU A 60 1.11 -7.10 -5.24
CA LEU A 60 0.55 -7.62 -4.00
C LEU A 60 -0.98 -7.51 -3.95
N GLY A 61 -1.60 -6.98 -5.02
CA GLY A 61 -3.05 -6.86 -5.12
C GLY A 61 -3.62 -5.65 -4.38
N PHE A 62 -2.81 -4.63 -4.09
CA PHE A 62 -3.36 -3.38 -3.55
C PHE A 62 -4.17 -2.66 -4.63
N TYR A 63 -5.38 -2.25 -4.27
CA TYR A 63 -6.22 -1.49 -5.18
C TYR A 63 -5.74 -0.04 -5.26
N LYS A 64 -5.50 0.42 -6.50
CA LYS A 64 -5.15 1.81 -6.81
C LYS A 64 -6.35 2.54 -7.40
N LYS A 65 -6.77 3.62 -6.75
CA LYS A 65 -7.83 4.52 -7.21
C LYS A 65 -7.34 5.38 -8.38
N SER A 66 -8.26 5.76 -9.25
CA SER A 66 -7.98 6.70 -10.35
C SER A 66 -7.73 8.12 -9.82
N GLN A 67 -8.42 8.53 -8.76
CA GLN A 67 -8.30 9.84 -8.14
C GLN A 67 -8.46 9.77 -6.62
N LYS A 68 -7.89 10.76 -5.93
CA LYS A 68 -8.03 10.90 -4.48
C LYS A 68 -9.49 11.22 -4.13
N GLY A 69 -10.02 10.51 -3.14
CA GLY A 69 -11.40 10.72 -2.65
C GLY A 69 -12.48 9.96 -3.41
N GLU A 70 -12.11 9.15 -4.41
CA GLU A 70 -13.05 8.23 -5.06
C GLU A 70 -13.50 7.13 -4.09
N ASP A 71 -14.79 6.81 -4.16
CA ASP A 71 -15.38 5.67 -3.48
C ASP A 71 -14.74 4.37 -3.99
N ILE A 72 -14.49 3.44 -3.07
CA ILE A 72 -13.92 2.15 -3.41
C ILE A 72 -15.07 1.23 -3.83
N PRO A 73 -15.04 0.65 -5.04
CA PRO A 73 -16.05 -0.32 -5.45
C PRO A 73 -16.11 -1.48 -4.46
N GLU A 74 -17.31 -2.03 -4.23
CA GLU A 74 -17.52 -3.03 -3.17
C GLU A 74 -16.60 -4.25 -3.29
N GLU A 75 -16.30 -4.64 -4.53
CA GLU A 75 -15.40 -5.74 -4.87
C GLU A 75 -13.96 -5.53 -4.36
N PHE A 76 -13.52 -4.28 -4.19
CA PHE A 76 -12.14 -3.92 -3.78
C PHE A 76 -12.03 -3.43 -2.35
N LYS A 77 -13.15 -3.30 -1.61
CA LYS A 77 -13.14 -2.79 -0.22
C LYS A 77 -12.24 -3.61 0.70
N ASN A 78 -12.16 -4.92 0.47
CA ASN A 78 -11.36 -5.84 1.27
C ASN A 78 -9.93 -6.03 0.74
N PHE A 79 -9.63 -5.61 -0.50
CA PHE A 79 -8.29 -5.78 -1.08
C PHE A 79 -7.21 -5.06 -0.24
N PRO A 80 -5.99 -5.61 -0.12
CA PRO A 80 -5.49 -6.82 -0.78
C PRO A 80 -5.94 -8.13 -0.12
N LEU A 81 -6.64 -8.08 1.01
CA LEU A 81 -7.24 -9.28 1.60
C LEU A 81 -8.34 -9.74 0.65
N HIS A 82 -8.19 -10.92 0.06
CA HIS A 82 -9.31 -11.53 -0.62
C HIS A 82 -10.38 -11.77 0.45
N ALA A 83 -11.55 -11.14 0.27
CA ALA A 83 -12.72 -11.54 1.03
C ALA A 83 -12.79 -13.06 0.92
N GLN A 84 -12.84 -13.76 2.06
CA GLN A 84 -13.14 -15.18 2.07
C GLN A 84 -14.47 -15.28 1.31
N ARG A 85 -14.43 -15.66 0.03
CA ARG A 85 -15.62 -16.08 -0.66
C ARG A 85 -16.01 -17.30 0.16
N ASP A 86 -17.01 -17.15 1.02
CA ASP A 86 -17.77 -18.29 1.51
C ASP A 86 -18.08 -19.11 0.25
N GLU A 87 -17.32 -20.18 0.05
CA GLU A 87 -17.62 -21.21 -0.92
C GLU A 87 -18.93 -21.80 -0.40
N LEU A 88 -20.02 -21.41 -1.07
CA LEU A 88 -21.39 -21.87 -0.86
C LEU A 88 -21.49 -23.39 -0.73
#